data_AF-A0A7E6F818-F1
#
_entry.id   AF-A0A7E6F818-F1
#
_cell.length_a   1.000
_cell.length_b   1.000
_cell.length_c   1.000
_cell.angle_alpha   90.00
_cell.angle_beta   90.00
_cell.angle_gamma   90.00
#
_symmetry.space_group_name_H-M   'P 1'
#
loop_
_entity.id
_entity.type
_entity.pdbx_description
1 polymer ?
#
loop_
_entity_poly.entity_id
_entity_poly.type
_entity_poly.pdbx_seq_one_letter_code
_entity_poly.pdbx_strand_id
1 'polypeptide(L)'
;MLAVARRNATGMFSWIGSDGWGGRAVVYENKERQVEGAITVQPLAYDVKGFKKYFLSLSPKTNTRNPWFIEYWEQHFQCKYPNSSWTPFNEIYNETCTGNEVIDPDDFHLEAQLQFVSDAAMAFGYAFKAMHQDLCDGKPHLCDKMSPINGELLKQYLLKVDFQGLSGQNFTFLPNGDGPARYRILNYRQKSLNQFEWNSVGFFKDGKLRDMNMSMIQFRLEEPNHPESVCSKQCVQGQAKTFLKGHTCCWTCLNCTKYQYLPTKFECKDCPMGTLPSLNQTYCVRIAEIYLSVDDGIAIGAMVFSSLGIVASIFVIIVFIRYSATPVVKASGRELSFVLLIGIFMCYCMTFLVVAKPNAFTCGSQQFGIGLCFAITYAAILTKTNRIARIFRAGKRTAKRPKFISPRSQLFICGSLVSLQLAIGVIWLLMSPPKAIPFYANRNDHQLICKAAQGFSYMIGFSYPIILVNICTVYAVLTRKIPEAFNESKYIGFTMYTTFIIWLAFVPIYFTTAHNIEVRMATMCFSISLSATVALVCMFTPKLYIILLHPEKNVRQSMMTSKVLIAKTNSSAIRVDSGTQSDEVEMTQRLKRSSSFSSLYSRSTNATQTQSFNGHSVSTQTLDSLGNEFDDHDVEL
;
A
#
# COMPACT_ATOMS: atom_id res chain seq x y z
N MET A 1 -14.74 4.13 -54.24
CA MET A 1 -13.89 5.07 -55.01
C MET A 1 -14.63 6.33 -55.42
N LEU A 2 -15.58 6.31 -56.39
CA LEU A 2 -16.30 7.51 -56.85
C LEU A 2 -16.94 8.36 -55.73
N ALA A 3 -17.58 7.75 -54.74
CA ALA A 3 -18.15 8.46 -53.59
C ALA A 3 -17.10 9.20 -52.75
N VAL A 4 -15.90 8.62 -52.60
CA VAL A 4 -14.77 9.22 -51.86
C VAL A 4 -14.22 10.45 -52.60
N ALA A 5 -14.09 10.37 -53.93
CA ALA A 5 -13.75 11.52 -54.77
C ALA A 5 -14.80 12.64 -54.66
N ARG A 6 -16.11 12.31 -54.79
CA ARG A 6 -17.22 13.27 -54.65
C ARG A 6 -17.32 13.93 -53.28
N ARG A 7 -16.79 13.30 -52.23
CA ARG A 7 -16.78 13.83 -50.85
C ARG A 7 -15.42 14.42 -50.43
N ASN A 8 -14.47 14.53 -51.37
CA ASN A 8 -13.10 14.99 -51.13
C ASN A 8 -12.39 14.25 -49.97
N ALA A 9 -12.69 12.96 -49.78
CA ALA A 9 -12.15 12.13 -48.70
C ALA A 9 -10.98 11.23 -49.17
N THR A 10 -10.29 11.64 -50.24
CA THR A 10 -9.09 10.97 -50.75
C THR A 10 -8.03 10.98 -49.64
N GLY A 11 -7.41 9.83 -49.34
CA GLY A 11 -6.48 9.73 -48.21
C GLY A 11 -7.14 9.68 -46.81
N MET A 12 -8.46 9.51 -46.69
CA MET A 12 -9.09 9.26 -45.36
C MET A 12 -9.19 7.77 -45.00
N PHE A 13 -9.20 6.88 -45.99
CA PHE A 13 -9.42 5.45 -45.82
C PHE A 13 -8.29 4.63 -46.44
N SER A 14 -8.11 3.40 -45.96
CA SER A 14 -7.32 2.36 -46.61
C SER A 14 -8.25 1.23 -47.06
N TRP A 15 -7.92 0.57 -48.15
CA TRP A 15 -8.77 -0.45 -48.75
C TRP A 15 -8.16 -1.85 -48.61
N ILE A 16 -8.98 -2.80 -48.17
CA ILE A 16 -8.68 -4.23 -48.26
C ILE A 16 -9.68 -4.84 -49.23
N GLY A 17 -9.18 -5.52 -50.25
CA GLY A 17 -9.95 -6.00 -51.40
C GLY A 17 -9.97 -7.52 -51.55
N SER A 18 -11.05 -8.02 -52.16
CA SER A 18 -11.06 -9.34 -52.81
C SER A 18 -10.59 -9.24 -54.27
N ASP A 19 -10.49 -10.40 -54.90
CA ASP A 19 -10.15 -10.62 -56.31
C ASP A 19 -11.09 -9.96 -57.33
N GLY A 20 -12.26 -9.47 -56.92
CA GLY A 20 -13.19 -8.76 -57.80
C GLY A 20 -12.60 -7.52 -58.50
N TRP A 21 -11.53 -6.93 -57.94
CA TRP A 21 -10.88 -5.73 -58.48
C TRP A 21 -9.34 -5.74 -58.48
N GLY A 22 -8.70 -6.78 -57.92
CA GLY A 22 -7.25 -6.89 -57.91
C GLY A 22 -6.66 -7.08 -59.31
N GLY A 23 -5.85 -6.12 -59.75
CA GLY A 23 -5.24 -6.14 -61.08
C GLY A 23 -6.18 -5.86 -62.25
N ARG A 24 -7.43 -5.41 -62.02
CA ARG A 24 -8.40 -5.08 -63.07
C ARG A 24 -8.57 -3.56 -63.21
N ALA A 25 -7.91 -2.98 -64.23
CA ALA A 25 -7.88 -1.53 -64.47
C ALA A 25 -9.28 -0.87 -64.44
N VAL A 26 -10.24 -1.50 -65.12
CA VAL A 26 -11.65 -1.05 -65.26
C VAL A 26 -12.32 -0.63 -63.94
N VAL A 27 -11.90 -1.14 -62.78
CA VAL A 27 -12.52 -0.81 -61.49
C VAL A 27 -12.00 0.50 -60.87
N TYR A 28 -10.74 0.88 -61.16
CA TYR A 28 -10.06 2.01 -60.52
C TYR A 28 -9.50 3.05 -61.50
N GLU A 29 -9.67 2.85 -62.81
CA GLU A 29 -9.22 3.74 -63.88
C GLU A 29 -9.72 5.18 -63.67
N ASN A 30 -8.82 6.15 -63.84
CA ASN A 30 -9.00 7.57 -63.52
C ASN A 30 -9.29 7.86 -62.03
N LYS A 31 -9.12 6.90 -61.11
CA LYS A 31 -9.40 7.00 -59.66
C LYS A 31 -8.27 6.44 -58.80
N GLU A 32 -7.06 6.39 -59.35
CA GLU A 32 -5.85 5.79 -58.78
C GLU A 32 -5.50 6.39 -57.42
N ARG A 33 -5.56 7.72 -57.29
CA ARG A 33 -5.35 8.44 -56.01
C ARG A 33 -6.33 8.02 -54.91
N GLN A 34 -7.54 7.55 -55.24
CA GLN A 34 -8.51 7.10 -54.24
C GLN A 34 -8.26 5.67 -53.74
N VAL A 35 -7.36 4.93 -54.37
CA VAL A 35 -7.01 3.54 -54.03
C VAL A 35 -5.54 3.34 -53.67
N GLU A 36 -4.76 4.42 -53.56
CA GLU A 36 -3.40 4.38 -53.03
C GLU A 36 -3.37 3.65 -51.67
N GLY A 37 -2.41 2.74 -51.51
CA GLY A 37 -2.26 1.91 -50.30
C GLY A 37 -3.21 0.73 -50.20
N ALA A 38 -4.06 0.49 -51.21
CA ALA A 38 -4.93 -0.68 -51.21
C ALA A 38 -4.11 -1.98 -51.12
N ILE A 39 -4.61 -2.95 -50.37
CA ILE A 39 -4.14 -4.34 -50.37
C ILE A 39 -5.25 -5.22 -50.89
N THR A 40 -4.95 -6.13 -51.80
CA THR A 40 -5.95 -7.05 -52.35
C THR A 40 -5.32 -8.41 -52.69
N VAL A 41 -6.17 -9.38 -52.99
CA VAL A 41 -5.78 -10.72 -53.44
C VAL A 41 -6.10 -10.88 -54.92
N GLN A 42 -5.28 -11.65 -55.63
CA GLN A 42 -5.55 -12.07 -57.01
C GLN A 42 -5.31 -13.58 -57.11
N PRO A 43 -6.23 -14.37 -57.70
CA PRO A 43 -6.04 -15.81 -57.90
C PRO A 43 -4.75 -16.07 -58.68
N LEU A 44 -3.89 -16.95 -58.18
CA LEU A 44 -2.58 -17.19 -58.76
C LEU A 44 -2.69 -18.20 -59.91
N ALA A 45 -2.79 -17.66 -61.12
CA ALA A 45 -2.71 -18.39 -62.37
C ALA A 45 -1.34 -18.21 -63.07
N TYR A 46 -1.04 -19.14 -63.98
CA TYR A 46 0.16 -19.19 -64.81
C TYR A 46 -0.21 -19.35 -66.28
N ASP A 47 0.64 -18.88 -67.20
CA ASP A 47 0.34 -18.87 -68.63
C ASP A 47 0.10 -20.27 -69.20
N VAL A 48 -1.00 -20.42 -69.94
CA VAL A 48 -1.36 -21.66 -70.64
C VAL A 48 -0.50 -21.81 -71.90
N LYS A 49 0.40 -22.80 -71.89
CA LYS A 49 1.39 -22.99 -72.97
C LYS A 49 0.70 -23.21 -74.32
N GLY A 50 1.15 -22.46 -75.32
CA GLY A 50 0.64 -22.55 -76.69
C GLY A 50 -0.66 -21.78 -76.96
N PHE A 51 -1.45 -21.39 -75.94
CA PHE A 51 -2.74 -20.73 -76.19
C PHE A 51 -2.61 -19.36 -76.87
N LYS A 52 -1.64 -18.51 -76.47
CA LYS A 52 -1.39 -17.22 -77.17
C LYS A 52 -1.09 -17.44 -78.66
N LYS A 53 -0.20 -18.39 -78.98
CA LYS A 53 0.15 -18.74 -80.37
C LYS A 53 -1.05 -19.31 -81.14
N TYR A 54 -1.87 -20.13 -80.49
CA TYR A 54 -3.10 -20.65 -81.08
C TYR A 54 -4.09 -19.54 -81.41
N PHE A 55 -4.41 -18.68 -80.44
CA PHE A 55 -5.39 -17.60 -80.62
C PHE A 55 -4.96 -16.59 -81.68
N LEU A 56 -3.69 -16.15 -81.67
CA LEU A 56 -3.14 -15.24 -82.68
C LEU A 56 -3.07 -15.83 -84.09
N SER A 57 -3.24 -17.15 -84.25
CA SER A 57 -3.31 -17.81 -85.58
C SER A 57 -4.73 -17.91 -86.14
N LEU A 58 -5.75 -17.47 -85.39
CA LEU A 58 -7.14 -17.51 -85.82
C LEU A 58 -7.49 -16.30 -86.69
N SER A 59 -8.21 -16.55 -87.78
CA SER A 59 -8.85 -15.52 -88.60
C SER A 59 -10.33 -15.87 -88.79
N PRO A 60 -11.19 -14.92 -89.21
CA PRO A 60 -12.59 -15.21 -89.50
C PRO A 60 -12.78 -16.30 -90.56
N LYS A 61 -11.80 -16.49 -91.45
CA LYS A 61 -11.78 -17.54 -92.48
C LYS A 61 -11.49 -18.93 -91.90
N THR A 62 -10.70 -19.03 -90.82
CA THR A 62 -10.31 -20.32 -90.22
C THR A 62 -11.18 -20.72 -89.02
N ASN A 63 -11.79 -19.76 -88.32
CA ASN A 63 -12.52 -19.99 -87.07
C ASN A 63 -14.06 -19.96 -87.22
N THR A 64 -14.59 -20.64 -88.25
CA THR A 64 -16.05 -20.71 -88.54
C THR A 64 -16.89 -21.40 -87.46
N ARG A 65 -16.25 -22.06 -86.49
CA ARG A 65 -16.90 -22.76 -85.36
C ARG A 65 -17.37 -21.86 -84.23
N ASN A 66 -16.84 -20.64 -84.12
CA ASN A 66 -17.21 -19.69 -83.05
C ASN A 66 -18.10 -18.60 -83.66
N PRO A 67 -19.41 -18.57 -83.34
CA PRO A 67 -20.33 -17.62 -83.97
C PRO A 67 -19.94 -16.16 -83.67
N TRP A 68 -19.35 -15.88 -82.49
CA TRP A 68 -19.00 -14.53 -82.06
C TRP A 68 -17.61 -14.04 -82.50
N PHE A 69 -16.87 -14.82 -83.31
CA PHE A 69 -15.51 -14.43 -83.68
C PHE A 69 -15.48 -13.29 -84.70
N ILE A 70 -16.56 -13.10 -85.47
CA ILE A 70 -16.69 -11.98 -86.39
C ILE A 70 -16.90 -10.68 -85.61
N GLU A 71 -17.81 -10.67 -84.63
CA GLU A 71 -18.06 -9.52 -83.75
C GLU A 71 -16.78 -9.10 -83.00
N TYR A 72 -16.00 -10.07 -82.52
CA TYR A 72 -14.70 -9.80 -81.90
C TYR A 72 -13.71 -9.15 -82.90
N TRP A 73 -13.65 -9.65 -84.13
CA TRP A 73 -12.77 -9.10 -85.17
C TRP A 73 -13.16 -7.67 -85.55
N GLU A 74 -14.45 -7.43 -85.76
CA GLU A 74 -15.03 -6.13 -86.08
C GLU A 74 -14.79 -5.11 -84.96
N GLN A 75 -14.98 -5.52 -83.69
CA GLN A 75 -14.70 -4.66 -82.53
C GLN A 75 -13.21 -4.36 -82.34
N HIS A 76 -12.34 -5.35 -82.54
CA HIS A 76 -10.90 -5.21 -82.30
C HIS A 76 -10.21 -4.36 -83.38
N PHE A 77 -10.51 -4.61 -84.66
CA PHE A 77 -9.94 -3.87 -85.79
C PHE A 77 -10.76 -2.64 -86.23
N GLN A 78 -11.91 -2.37 -85.57
CA GLN A 78 -12.79 -1.23 -85.85
C GLN A 78 -13.25 -1.17 -87.33
N CYS A 79 -13.56 -2.34 -87.89
CA CYS A 79 -13.97 -2.52 -89.28
C CYS A 79 -15.21 -3.43 -89.38
N LYS A 80 -15.79 -3.49 -90.58
CA LYS A 80 -16.97 -4.29 -90.93
C LYS A 80 -16.58 -5.53 -91.74
N TYR A 81 -16.96 -6.73 -91.32
CA TYR A 81 -16.59 -7.94 -92.07
C TYR A 81 -17.53 -8.17 -93.27
N PRO A 82 -17.01 -8.45 -94.48
CA PRO A 82 -17.85 -8.60 -95.67
C PRO A 82 -18.72 -9.87 -95.59
N ASN A 83 -20.00 -9.72 -95.92
CA ASN A 83 -21.01 -10.78 -95.89
C ASN A 83 -21.23 -11.46 -94.51
N SER A 84 -20.93 -10.76 -93.40
CA SER A 84 -21.31 -11.22 -92.06
C SER A 84 -22.83 -11.14 -91.84
N SER A 85 -23.35 -11.96 -90.92
CA SER A 85 -24.68 -11.77 -90.34
C SER A 85 -24.73 -10.46 -89.54
N TRP A 86 -25.92 -9.94 -89.22
CA TRP A 86 -26.05 -8.71 -88.43
C TRP A 86 -25.27 -8.81 -87.10
N THR A 87 -24.47 -7.78 -86.81
CA THR A 87 -23.68 -7.62 -85.58
C THR A 87 -23.90 -6.22 -85.01
N PRO A 88 -23.62 -5.96 -83.73
CA PRO A 88 -23.69 -4.61 -83.16
C PRO A 88 -22.72 -3.60 -83.81
N PHE A 89 -21.67 -4.08 -84.49
CA PHE A 89 -20.58 -3.28 -85.06
C PHE A 89 -20.73 -3.01 -86.56
N ASN A 90 -21.54 -3.82 -87.24
CA ASN A 90 -21.81 -3.77 -88.68
C ASN A 90 -22.44 -2.45 -89.20
N GLU A 91 -22.95 -1.60 -88.30
CA GLU A 91 -23.51 -0.27 -88.61
C GLU A 91 -22.65 0.88 -88.03
N ILE A 92 -21.66 0.56 -87.20
CA ILE A 92 -20.79 1.54 -86.53
C ILE A 92 -19.57 1.87 -87.39
N TYR A 93 -19.01 0.86 -88.08
CA TYR A 93 -17.77 1.00 -88.85
C TYR A 93 -18.03 1.03 -90.37
N ASN A 94 -17.45 2.02 -91.03
CA ASN A 94 -17.57 2.23 -92.48
C ASN A 94 -16.51 1.48 -93.29
N GLU A 95 -15.34 1.20 -92.71
CA GLU A 95 -14.24 0.51 -93.39
C GLU A 95 -14.45 -1.01 -93.38
N THR A 96 -14.12 -1.68 -94.49
CA THR A 96 -14.33 -3.12 -94.64
C THR A 96 -13.08 -3.93 -94.28
N CYS A 97 -13.24 -4.92 -93.41
CA CYS A 97 -12.17 -5.85 -93.06
C CYS A 97 -11.81 -6.73 -94.28
N THR A 98 -10.52 -6.96 -94.50
CA THR A 98 -9.98 -7.91 -95.49
C THR A 98 -10.00 -9.36 -94.98
N GLY A 99 -10.06 -9.55 -93.66
CA GLY A 99 -9.92 -10.84 -93.00
C GLY A 99 -8.50 -11.41 -93.09
N ASN A 100 -7.52 -10.56 -93.34
CA ASN A 100 -6.08 -10.83 -93.33
C ASN A 100 -5.33 -9.92 -92.32
N GLU A 101 -6.06 -9.17 -91.51
CA GLU A 101 -5.49 -8.36 -90.43
C GLU A 101 -4.74 -9.27 -89.43
N VAL A 102 -3.70 -8.74 -88.79
CA VAL A 102 -2.90 -9.47 -87.82
C VAL A 102 -3.06 -8.81 -86.46
N ILE A 103 -3.49 -9.59 -85.46
CA ILE A 103 -3.58 -9.13 -84.08
C ILE A 103 -2.14 -8.89 -83.59
N ASP A 104 -1.85 -7.67 -83.15
CA ASP A 104 -0.52 -7.31 -82.65
C ASP A 104 -0.19 -8.14 -81.39
N PRO A 105 0.90 -8.94 -81.39
CA PRO A 105 1.30 -9.70 -80.22
C PRO A 105 1.62 -8.86 -78.99
N ASP A 106 1.97 -7.57 -79.14
CA ASP A 106 2.36 -6.69 -78.05
C ASP A 106 1.15 -5.94 -77.45
N ASP A 107 0.13 -5.61 -78.24
CA ASP A 107 -1.16 -5.05 -77.77
C ASP A 107 -2.12 -6.15 -77.24
N PHE A 108 -1.92 -7.41 -77.65
CA PHE A 108 -2.77 -8.52 -77.24
C PHE A 108 -2.42 -9.10 -75.86
N HIS A 109 -3.26 -8.72 -74.88
CA HIS A 109 -3.27 -9.28 -73.52
C HIS A 109 -4.30 -10.41 -73.36
N LEU A 110 -3.86 -11.57 -72.85
CA LEU A 110 -4.74 -12.67 -72.47
C LEU A 110 -5.39 -12.43 -71.11
N GLU A 111 -6.58 -13.00 -70.89
CA GLU A 111 -7.19 -13.09 -69.56
C GLU A 111 -6.27 -13.87 -68.60
N ALA A 112 -5.86 -13.23 -67.52
CA ALA A 112 -4.95 -13.79 -66.52
C ALA A 112 -5.49 -15.07 -65.87
N GLN A 113 -6.82 -15.24 -65.80
CA GLN A 113 -7.49 -16.38 -65.19
C GLN A 113 -7.64 -17.61 -66.12
N LEU A 114 -7.11 -17.56 -67.34
CA LEU A 114 -7.25 -18.61 -68.37
C LEU A 114 -6.85 -20.02 -67.89
N GLN A 115 -5.86 -20.14 -66.98
CA GLN A 115 -5.45 -21.43 -66.42
C GLN A 115 -6.64 -22.18 -65.81
N PHE A 116 -7.51 -21.51 -65.05
CA PHE A 116 -8.60 -22.19 -64.33
C PHE A 116 -9.61 -22.81 -65.30
N VAL A 117 -9.84 -22.16 -66.45
CA VAL A 117 -10.70 -22.70 -67.53
C VAL A 117 -10.05 -23.92 -68.18
N SER A 118 -8.74 -23.86 -68.45
CA SER A 118 -7.97 -24.99 -68.99
C SER A 118 -7.96 -26.18 -68.03
N ASP A 119 -7.63 -25.96 -66.76
CA ASP A 119 -7.53 -27.01 -65.75
C ASP A 119 -8.92 -27.61 -65.46
N ALA A 120 -10.00 -26.83 -65.48
CA ALA A 120 -11.37 -27.36 -65.36
C ALA A 120 -11.75 -28.28 -66.54
N ALA A 121 -11.45 -27.88 -67.79
CA ALA A 121 -11.69 -28.72 -68.96
C ALA A 121 -10.84 -30.01 -68.92
N MET A 122 -9.58 -29.91 -68.48
CA MET A 122 -8.71 -31.07 -68.27
C MET A 122 -9.21 -31.98 -67.16
N ALA A 123 -9.72 -31.46 -66.05
CA ALA A 123 -10.26 -32.27 -64.95
C ALA A 123 -11.37 -33.21 -65.44
N PHE A 124 -12.31 -32.72 -66.26
CA PHE A 124 -13.30 -33.59 -66.91
C PHE A 124 -12.65 -34.61 -67.86
N GLY A 125 -11.69 -34.19 -68.68
CA GLY A 125 -10.96 -35.10 -69.59
C GLY A 125 -10.25 -36.25 -68.86
N TYR A 126 -9.56 -35.95 -67.75
CA TYR A 126 -8.90 -36.95 -66.91
C TYR A 126 -9.90 -37.82 -66.14
N ALA A 127 -11.01 -37.25 -65.66
CA ALA A 127 -12.08 -38.02 -65.01
C ALA A 127 -12.73 -39.03 -65.98
N PHE A 128 -13.07 -38.59 -67.21
CA PHE A 128 -13.59 -39.48 -68.24
C PHE A 128 -12.57 -40.55 -68.67
N LYS A 129 -11.28 -40.19 -68.77
CA LYS A 129 -10.20 -41.13 -69.07
C LYS A 129 -10.09 -42.22 -67.99
N ALA A 130 -10.06 -41.84 -66.71
CA ALA A 130 -10.01 -42.80 -65.60
C ALA A 130 -11.26 -43.69 -65.56
N MET A 131 -12.46 -43.10 -65.69
CA MET A 131 -13.73 -43.82 -65.74
C MET A 131 -13.79 -44.81 -66.92
N HIS A 132 -13.25 -44.45 -68.09
CA HIS A 132 -13.20 -45.30 -69.28
C HIS A 132 -12.14 -46.41 -69.16
N GLN A 133 -11.01 -46.14 -68.52
CA GLN A 133 -10.02 -47.17 -68.19
C GLN A 133 -10.60 -48.22 -67.23
N ASP A 134 -11.29 -47.80 -66.17
CA ASP A 134 -11.85 -48.69 -65.15
C ASP A 134 -13.10 -49.44 -65.60
N LEU A 135 -13.94 -48.86 -66.47
CA LEU A 135 -15.19 -49.48 -66.93
C LEU A 135 -15.07 -50.20 -68.28
N CYS A 136 -14.34 -49.63 -69.24
CA CYS A 136 -14.27 -50.10 -70.64
C CYS A 136 -12.93 -50.74 -71.02
N ASP A 137 -12.08 -51.07 -70.04
CA ASP A 137 -10.72 -51.61 -70.22
C ASP A 137 -9.80 -50.73 -71.09
N GLY A 138 -10.11 -49.43 -71.23
CA GLY A 138 -9.38 -48.52 -72.12
C GLY A 138 -9.53 -48.82 -73.62
N LYS A 139 -10.47 -49.69 -74.03
CA LYS A 139 -10.71 -50.04 -75.45
C LYS A 139 -11.22 -48.83 -76.25
N PRO A 140 -10.85 -48.68 -77.53
CA PRO A 140 -11.39 -47.59 -78.36
C PRO A 140 -12.93 -47.57 -78.36
N HIS A 141 -13.50 -46.37 -78.41
CA HIS A 141 -14.95 -46.08 -78.38
C HIS A 141 -15.59 -46.18 -76.98
N LEU A 142 -16.84 -45.72 -76.86
CA LEU A 142 -17.62 -45.74 -75.61
C LEU A 142 -18.25 -47.13 -75.44
N CYS A 143 -18.16 -47.72 -74.24
CA CYS A 143 -18.81 -48.98 -73.92
C CYS A 143 -20.15 -48.79 -73.19
N ASP A 144 -21.01 -49.81 -73.21
CA ASP A 144 -22.37 -49.76 -72.65
C ASP A 144 -22.42 -49.37 -71.16
N LYS A 145 -21.39 -49.73 -70.38
CA LYS A 145 -21.26 -49.33 -68.95
C LYS A 145 -21.13 -47.81 -68.73
N MET A 146 -20.86 -47.04 -69.79
CA MET A 146 -20.81 -45.57 -69.78
C MET A 146 -21.94 -44.94 -70.61
N SER A 147 -22.92 -45.72 -71.08
CA SER A 147 -24.02 -45.23 -71.93
C SER A 147 -25.39 -45.60 -71.34
N PRO A 148 -26.09 -44.68 -70.64
CA PRO A 148 -25.72 -43.29 -70.34
C PRO A 148 -24.71 -43.15 -69.18
N ILE A 149 -24.04 -42.00 -69.09
CA ILE A 149 -23.10 -41.69 -68.01
C ILE A 149 -23.85 -41.36 -66.71
N ASN A 150 -23.52 -42.06 -65.62
CA ASN A 150 -24.01 -41.73 -64.28
C ASN A 150 -23.18 -40.57 -63.67
N GLY A 151 -23.84 -39.46 -63.35
CA GLY A 151 -23.20 -38.25 -62.83
C GLY A 151 -22.57 -38.39 -61.43
N GLU A 152 -23.17 -39.17 -60.52
CA GLU A 152 -22.59 -39.39 -59.19
C GLU A 152 -21.35 -40.29 -59.27
N LEU A 153 -21.35 -41.26 -60.21
CA LEU A 153 -20.16 -42.05 -60.50
C LEU A 153 -19.04 -41.20 -61.13
N LEU A 154 -19.38 -40.35 -62.12
CA LEU A 154 -18.42 -39.40 -62.72
C LEU A 154 -17.80 -38.47 -61.66
N LYS A 155 -18.60 -37.96 -60.72
CA LYS A 155 -18.14 -37.12 -59.60
C LYS A 155 -17.10 -37.83 -58.73
N GLN A 156 -17.22 -39.14 -58.49
CA GLN A 156 -16.23 -39.91 -57.74
C GLN A 156 -14.88 -40.02 -58.46
N TYR A 157 -14.87 -40.05 -59.80
CA TYR A 157 -13.64 -39.94 -60.59
C TYR A 157 -13.11 -38.51 -60.62
N LEU A 158 -13.99 -37.52 -60.79
CA LEU A 158 -13.63 -36.09 -60.84
C LEU A 158 -12.93 -35.63 -59.56
N LEU A 159 -13.41 -36.03 -58.38
CA LEU A 159 -12.79 -35.69 -57.09
C LEU A 159 -11.42 -36.36 -56.85
N LYS A 160 -11.01 -37.31 -57.70
CA LYS A 160 -9.75 -38.06 -57.58
C LYS A 160 -8.73 -37.73 -58.68
N VAL A 161 -9.00 -36.74 -59.54
CA VAL A 161 -8.06 -36.40 -60.61
C VAL A 161 -6.76 -35.81 -60.05
N ASP A 162 -5.64 -36.30 -60.57
CA ASP A 162 -4.29 -35.75 -60.38
C ASP A 162 -3.63 -35.69 -61.76
N PHE A 163 -3.25 -34.49 -62.18
CA PHE A 163 -2.62 -34.26 -63.47
C PHE A 163 -1.75 -33.00 -63.49
N GLN A 164 -0.83 -32.96 -64.45
CA GLN A 164 -0.11 -31.73 -64.80
C GLN A 164 -0.91 -30.97 -65.87
N GLY A 165 -1.35 -29.75 -65.55
CA GLY A 165 -2.11 -28.87 -66.44
C GLY A 165 -1.28 -28.30 -67.59
N LEU A 166 -1.93 -27.65 -68.57
CA LEU A 166 -1.25 -27.01 -69.71
C LEU A 166 -0.33 -25.82 -69.30
N SER A 167 -0.51 -25.29 -68.10
CA SER A 167 0.43 -24.34 -67.46
C SER A 167 1.73 -24.99 -66.98
N GLY A 168 1.78 -26.33 -66.91
CA GLY A 168 2.86 -27.11 -66.29
C GLY A 168 2.73 -27.24 -64.77
N GLN A 169 1.67 -26.72 -64.14
CA GLN A 169 1.40 -26.88 -62.71
C GLN A 169 0.61 -28.17 -62.45
N ASN A 170 0.83 -28.81 -61.30
CA ASN A 170 0.01 -29.94 -60.87
C ASN A 170 -1.33 -29.43 -60.29
N PHE A 171 -2.41 -30.13 -60.65
CA PHE A 171 -3.78 -29.88 -60.22
C PHE A 171 -4.37 -31.13 -59.57
N THR A 172 -4.94 -30.94 -58.38
CA THR A 172 -5.71 -31.91 -57.60
C THR A 172 -6.81 -31.16 -56.85
N PHE A 173 -7.99 -31.75 -56.68
CA PHE A 173 -8.99 -31.19 -55.77
C PHE A 173 -8.60 -31.36 -54.30
N LEU A 174 -9.06 -30.44 -53.46
CA LEU A 174 -9.01 -30.57 -52.01
C LEU A 174 -10.04 -31.61 -51.53
N PRO A 175 -9.92 -32.15 -50.29
CA PRO A 175 -10.83 -33.18 -49.77
C PRO A 175 -12.33 -32.79 -49.72
N ASN A 176 -12.63 -31.49 -49.77
CA ASN A 176 -13.99 -30.95 -49.84
C ASN A 176 -14.51 -30.73 -51.28
N GLY A 177 -13.69 -30.98 -52.31
CA GLY A 177 -14.01 -30.78 -53.71
C GLY A 177 -13.61 -29.41 -54.30
N ASP A 178 -12.98 -28.53 -53.50
CA ASP A 178 -12.52 -27.22 -54.00
C ASP A 178 -11.22 -27.33 -54.79
N GLY A 179 -10.99 -26.38 -55.71
CA GLY A 179 -9.68 -26.18 -56.32
C GLY A 179 -8.63 -25.69 -55.31
N PRO A 180 -7.32 -25.82 -55.61
CA PRO A 180 -6.27 -25.42 -54.69
C PRO A 180 -6.24 -23.90 -54.47
N ALA A 181 -6.51 -23.47 -53.24
CA ALA A 181 -6.51 -22.06 -52.84
C ALA A 181 -5.11 -21.44 -52.93
N ARG A 182 -4.85 -20.72 -54.03
CA ARG A 182 -3.57 -20.06 -54.34
C ARG A 182 -3.83 -18.62 -54.76
N TYR A 183 -3.28 -17.65 -54.05
CA TYR A 183 -3.40 -16.22 -54.36
C TYR A 183 -2.05 -15.50 -54.35
N ARG A 184 -1.96 -14.44 -55.14
CA ARG A 184 -0.96 -13.39 -55.05
C ARG A 184 -1.52 -12.26 -54.19
N ILE A 185 -0.73 -11.75 -53.24
CA ILE A 185 -1.07 -10.57 -52.46
C ILE A 185 -0.51 -9.36 -53.20
N LEU A 186 -1.38 -8.41 -53.51
CA LEU A 186 -1.06 -7.20 -54.26
C LEU A 186 -1.22 -5.98 -53.36
N ASN A 187 -0.31 -5.02 -53.49
CA ASN A 187 -0.42 -3.68 -52.91
C ASN A 187 -0.42 -2.64 -54.03
N TYR A 188 -1.41 -1.75 -54.05
CA TYR A 188 -1.47 -0.63 -54.99
C TYR A 188 -0.69 0.54 -54.41
N ARG A 189 0.46 0.86 -55.03
CA ARG A 189 1.36 1.89 -54.51
C ARG A 189 1.63 2.97 -55.53
N GLN A 190 1.92 4.17 -55.03
CA GLN A 190 2.45 5.26 -55.83
C GLN A 190 3.99 5.16 -55.88
N LYS A 191 4.53 4.85 -57.06
CA LYS A 191 5.96 4.68 -57.31
C LYS A 191 6.71 6.01 -57.41
N SER A 192 6.07 6.99 -58.04
CA SER A 192 6.53 8.37 -58.18
C SER A 192 5.31 9.28 -58.29
N LEU A 193 5.48 10.61 -58.33
CA LEU A 193 4.34 11.54 -58.31
C LEU A 193 3.35 11.24 -59.46
N ASN A 194 2.12 10.85 -59.11
CA ASN A 194 1.05 10.41 -60.04
C ASN A 194 1.32 9.13 -60.86
N GLN A 195 2.35 8.35 -60.55
CA GLN A 195 2.59 7.05 -61.18
C GLN A 195 2.24 5.92 -60.22
N PHE A 196 1.26 5.10 -60.57
CA PHE A 196 0.72 4.02 -59.73
C PHE A 196 0.96 2.66 -60.37
N GLU A 197 1.25 1.65 -59.54
CA GLU A 197 1.44 0.26 -59.97
C GLU A 197 0.87 -0.74 -58.95
N TRP A 198 0.40 -1.89 -59.43
CA TRP A 198 0.17 -3.06 -58.59
C TRP A 198 1.50 -3.77 -58.33
N ASN A 199 1.99 -3.72 -57.10
CA ASN A 199 3.16 -4.47 -56.69
C ASN A 199 2.78 -5.79 -56.03
N SER A 200 3.50 -6.87 -56.35
CA SER A 200 3.31 -8.18 -55.71
C SER A 200 4.11 -8.24 -54.42
N VAL A 201 3.42 -8.29 -53.27
CA VAL A 201 4.04 -8.19 -51.93
C VAL A 201 4.08 -9.52 -51.18
N GLY A 202 3.50 -10.59 -51.74
CA GLY A 202 3.61 -11.96 -51.21
C GLY A 202 2.60 -12.90 -51.84
N PHE A 203 2.43 -14.10 -51.26
CA PHE A 203 1.50 -15.12 -51.75
C PHE A 203 0.71 -15.75 -50.60
N PHE A 204 -0.46 -16.30 -50.92
CA PHE A 204 -1.19 -17.22 -50.06
C PHE A 204 -1.23 -18.60 -50.73
N LYS A 205 -0.69 -19.61 -50.05
CA LYS A 205 -0.65 -21.01 -50.50
C LYS A 205 -0.77 -21.93 -49.30
N ASP A 206 -1.47 -23.05 -49.46
CA ASP A 206 -1.57 -24.12 -48.45
C ASP A 206 -2.09 -23.61 -47.08
N GLY A 207 -3.05 -22.69 -47.11
CA GLY A 207 -3.66 -22.08 -45.93
C GLY A 207 -2.77 -21.05 -45.21
N LYS A 208 -1.63 -20.65 -45.77
CA LYS A 208 -0.66 -19.74 -45.13
C LYS A 208 -0.21 -18.62 -46.07
N LEU A 209 0.05 -17.45 -45.48
CA LEU A 209 0.82 -16.40 -46.14
C LEU A 209 2.28 -16.83 -46.25
N ARG A 210 2.89 -16.62 -47.42
CA ARG A 210 4.24 -17.01 -47.82
C ARG A 210 4.92 -15.84 -48.52
N ASP A 211 6.24 -15.75 -48.36
CA ASP A 211 7.11 -14.81 -49.06
C ASP A 211 6.64 -13.34 -48.99
N MET A 212 6.03 -12.98 -47.84
CA MET A 212 5.52 -11.65 -47.57
C MET A 212 6.68 -10.66 -47.37
N ASN A 213 6.84 -9.72 -48.29
CA ASN A 213 7.84 -8.68 -48.20
C ASN A 213 7.25 -7.39 -47.64
N MET A 214 7.30 -7.25 -46.31
CA MET A 214 6.76 -6.08 -45.61
C MET A 214 7.42 -4.75 -46.01
N SER A 215 8.67 -4.73 -46.49
CA SER A 215 9.34 -3.50 -46.94
C SER A 215 8.90 -3.04 -48.33
N MET A 216 8.18 -3.89 -49.08
CA MET A 216 7.59 -3.55 -50.38
C MET A 216 6.15 -3.03 -50.28
N ILE A 217 5.54 -3.10 -49.09
CA ILE A 217 4.21 -2.55 -48.82
C ILE A 217 4.35 -1.06 -48.50
N GLN A 218 3.58 -0.25 -49.19
CA GLN A 218 3.53 1.20 -49.00
C GLN A 218 2.07 1.63 -49.01
N PHE A 219 1.64 2.31 -47.95
CA PHE A 219 0.28 2.85 -47.88
C PHE A 219 0.16 4.18 -48.62
N ARG A 220 1.07 5.14 -48.38
CA ARG A 220 1.16 6.40 -49.13
C ARG A 220 2.60 6.80 -49.40
N LEU A 221 2.79 7.71 -50.35
CA LEU A 221 4.10 8.29 -50.62
C LEU A 221 4.66 9.09 -49.42
N GLU A 222 3.82 9.87 -48.73
CA GLU A 222 4.23 10.67 -47.56
C GLU A 222 4.05 9.92 -46.22
N GLU A 223 3.10 8.97 -46.18
CA GLU A 223 2.78 8.13 -45.02
C GLU A 223 2.91 6.64 -45.41
N PRO A 224 4.12 6.07 -45.47
CA PRO A 224 4.32 4.69 -45.95
C PRO A 224 3.75 3.63 -45.00
N ASN A 225 3.60 3.96 -43.72
CA ASN A 225 3.11 3.06 -42.66
C ASN A 225 1.59 2.83 -42.74
N HIS A 226 1.17 1.63 -42.35
CA HIS A 226 -0.26 1.31 -42.22
C HIS A 226 -0.95 2.14 -41.12
N PRO A 227 -2.22 2.54 -41.30
CA PRO A 227 -2.99 3.22 -40.24
C PRO A 227 -3.45 2.23 -39.16
N GLU A 228 -3.33 2.62 -37.89
CA GLU A 228 -3.85 1.85 -36.76
C GLU A 228 -5.38 1.82 -36.76
N SER A 229 -5.98 0.66 -37.01
CA SER A 229 -7.44 0.45 -36.95
C SER A 229 -7.87 -0.14 -35.60
N VAL A 230 -7.65 0.62 -34.51
CA VAL A 230 -7.97 0.20 -33.14
C VAL A 230 -9.04 1.10 -32.50
N CYS A 231 -10.00 0.50 -31.81
CA CYS A 231 -11.07 1.25 -31.13
C CYS A 231 -10.57 2.02 -29.90
N SER A 232 -9.56 1.50 -29.21
CA SER A 232 -9.04 2.07 -27.97
C SER A 232 -7.54 1.85 -27.88
N LYS A 233 -6.80 2.91 -27.51
CA LYS A 233 -5.35 2.83 -27.33
C LYS A 233 -5.00 1.97 -26.12
N GLN A 234 -3.79 1.44 -26.09
CA GLN A 234 -3.28 0.69 -24.95
C GLN A 234 -3.15 1.60 -23.73
N CYS A 235 -3.73 1.19 -22.60
CA CYS A 235 -3.63 1.95 -21.34
C CYS A 235 -2.17 1.99 -20.84
N VAL A 236 -1.81 3.09 -20.17
CA VAL A 236 -0.47 3.26 -19.57
C VAL A 236 -0.34 2.50 -18.24
N GLN A 237 0.86 2.47 -17.67
CA GLN A 237 1.07 1.88 -16.35
C GLN A 237 0.25 2.64 -15.28
N GLY A 238 -0.24 1.92 -14.27
CA GLY A 238 -1.17 2.48 -13.29
C GLY A 238 -2.63 2.58 -13.74
N GLN A 239 -2.97 2.12 -14.95
CA GLN A 239 -4.35 2.11 -15.45
C GLN A 239 -4.91 0.70 -15.69
N ALA A 240 -6.14 0.46 -15.23
CA ALA A 240 -6.93 -0.72 -15.54
C ALA A 240 -7.76 -0.52 -16.81
N LYS A 241 -7.89 -1.57 -17.62
CA LYS A 241 -8.81 -1.65 -18.77
C LYS A 241 -10.22 -2.02 -18.33
N THR A 242 -11.21 -1.24 -18.73
CA THR A 242 -12.63 -1.55 -18.54
C THR A 242 -13.31 -1.60 -19.90
N PHE A 243 -13.86 -2.75 -20.29
CA PHE A 243 -14.56 -2.90 -21.57
C PHE A 243 -15.89 -2.16 -21.58
N LEU A 244 -16.21 -1.52 -22.71
CA LEU A 244 -17.52 -0.89 -22.92
C LEU A 244 -18.58 -1.98 -23.14
N LYS A 245 -19.74 -1.85 -22.49
CA LYS A 245 -20.86 -2.81 -22.64
C LYS A 245 -21.25 -2.91 -24.12
N GLY A 246 -21.33 -4.14 -24.64
CA GLY A 246 -21.65 -4.40 -26.05
C GLY A 246 -20.46 -4.40 -27.01
N HIS A 247 -19.24 -4.03 -26.58
CA HIS A 247 -18.05 -3.98 -27.44
C HIS A 247 -16.93 -4.89 -26.93
N THR A 248 -16.40 -5.75 -27.79
CA THR A 248 -15.32 -6.69 -27.44
C THR A 248 -13.91 -6.12 -27.61
N CYS A 249 -13.74 -5.08 -28.44
CA CYS A 249 -12.44 -4.47 -28.77
C CYS A 249 -12.26 -3.04 -28.23
N CYS A 250 -13.27 -2.47 -27.58
CA CYS A 250 -13.26 -1.10 -27.07
C CYS A 250 -13.20 -1.09 -25.53
N TRP A 251 -12.28 -0.33 -24.96
CA TRP A 251 -12.10 -0.19 -23.51
C TRP A 251 -11.75 1.25 -23.12
N THR A 252 -12.17 1.65 -21.92
CA THR A 252 -11.68 2.85 -21.24
C THR A 252 -10.55 2.48 -20.28
N CYS A 253 -9.68 3.45 -20.00
CA CYS A 253 -8.55 3.30 -19.09
C CYS A 253 -8.84 4.07 -17.80
N LEU A 254 -8.90 3.37 -16.66
CA LEU A 254 -9.18 3.95 -15.35
C LEU A 254 -7.92 3.96 -14.48
N ASN A 255 -7.57 5.10 -13.89
CA ASN A 255 -6.41 5.23 -13.00
C ASN A 255 -6.63 4.46 -11.69
N CYS A 256 -5.67 3.64 -11.29
CA CYS A 256 -5.63 3.06 -9.95
C CYS A 256 -5.33 4.16 -8.90
N THR A 257 -5.99 4.11 -7.75
CA THR A 257 -5.78 5.09 -6.68
C THR A 257 -4.42 4.91 -5.97
N LYS A 258 -4.01 5.89 -5.15
CA LYS A 258 -2.73 5.92 -4.42
C LYS A 258 -2.42 4.65 -3.60
N TYR A 259 -3.43 3.93 -3.14
CA TYR A 259 -3.26 2.74 -2.29
C TYR A 259 -3.52 1.42 -3.03
N GLN A 260 -3.75 1.50 -4.34
CA GLN A 260 -4.05 0.38 -5.20
C GLN A 260 -2.87 0.04 -6.11
N TYR A 261 -2.77 -1.24 -6.43
CA TYR A 261 -1.85 -1.82 -7.40
C TYR A 261 -2.66 -2.56 -8.49
N LEU A 262 -2.01 -2.83 -9.61
CA LEU A 262 -2.59 -3.40 -10.83
C LEU A 262 -2.05 -4.84 -11.02
N PRO A 263 -2.57 -5.85 -10.30
CA PRO A 263 -2.13 -7.25 -10.44
C PRO A 263 -2.41 -7.82 -11.84
N THR A 264 -3.46 -7.32 -12.50
CA THR A 264 -3.82 -7.67 -13.88
C THR A 264 -4.15 -6.39 -14.63
N LYS A 265 -4.06 -6.40 -15.96
CA LYS A 265 -4.36 -5.22 -16.81
C LYS A 265 -5.83 -4.76 -16.76
N PHE A 266 -6.70 -5.40 -15.97
CA PHE A 266 -8.15 -5.20 -15.96
C PHE A 266 -8.71 -4.74 -14.60
N GLU A 267 -7.92 -4.82 -13.51
CA GLU A 267 -8.44 -4.63 -12.15
C GLU A 267 -7.39 -4.00 -11.23
N CYS A 268 -7.74 -2.86 -10.62
CA CYS A 268 -6.97 -2.26 -9.52
C CYS A 268 -7.40 -2.90 -8.18
N LYS A 269 -6.45 -3.36 -7.37
CA LYS A 269 -6.70 -3.92 -6.02
C LYS A 269 -6.00 -3.12 -4.95
N ASP A 270 -6.62 -3.00 -3.79
CA ASP A 270 -6.02 -2.34 -2.63
C ASP A 270 -4.87 -3.15 -2.03
N CYS A 271 -3.79 -2.46 -1.67
CA CYS A 271 -2.71 -3.07 -0.91
C CYS A 271 -3.14 -3.39 0.54
N PRO A 272 -2.62 -4.45 1.16
CA PRO A 272 -2.88 -4.74 2.57
C PRO A 272 -2.27 -3.65 3.49
N MET A 273 -2.82 -3.50 4.70
CA MET A 273 -2.28 -2.56 5.70
C MET A 273 -0.81 -2.86 6.02
N GLY A 274 -0.01 -1.81 6.23
CA GLY A 274 1.45 -1.91 6.36
C GLY A 274 2.20 -2.04 5.03
N THR A 275 1.51 -1.92 3.89
CA THR A 275 2.12 -1.91 2.55
C THR A 275 1.57 -0.78 1.68
N LEU A 276 2.41 -0.27 0.78
CA LEU A 276 2.05 0.70 -0.26
C LEU A 276 2.36 0.11 -1.64
N PRO A 277 1.66 0.52 -2.71
CA PRO A 277 2.02 0.09 -4.05
C PRO A 277 3.45 0.53 -4.40
N SER A 278 4.16 -0.32 -5.14
CA SER A 278 5.45 -0.02 -5.78
C SER A 278 5.35 1.22 -6.68
N LEU A 279 6.48 1.83 -7.05
CA LEU A 279 6.51 2.99 -7.95
C LEU A 279 5.74 2.77 -9.27
N ASN A 280 5.77 1.54 -9.79
CA ASN A 280 5.08 1.14 -11.04
C ASN A 280 3.66 0.59 -10.79
N GLN A 281 3.16 0.67 -9.56
CA GLN A 281 1.88 0.13 -9.09
C GLN A 281 1.64 -1.36 -9.46
N THR A 282 2.68 -2.21 -9.56
CA THR A 282 2.53 -3.62 -9.96
C THR A 282 2.45 -4.61 -8.78
N TYR A 283 3.00 -4.25 -7.62
CA TYR A 283 2.95 -5.06 -6.39
C TYR A 283 2.98 -4.16 -5.16
N CYS A 284 2.74 -4.71 -3.97
CA CYS A 284 2.78 -3.97 -2.71
C CYS A 284 4.11 -4.16 -1.98
N VAL A 285 4.73 -3.06 -1.56
CA VAL A 285 5.99 -2.98 -0.82
C VAL A 285 5.68 -2.68 0.65
N ARG A 286 6.39 -3.32 1.60
CA ARG A 286 6.22 -3.03 3.03
C ARG A 286 6.72 -1.63 3.38
N ILE A 287 5.95 -0.92 4.20
CA ILE A 287 6.37 0.33 4.83
C ILE A 287 7.42 -0.01 5.90
N ALA A 288 8.43 0.86 6.09
CA ALA A 288 9.41 0.70 7.15
C ALA A 288 8.76 0.75 8.54
N GLU A 289 9.25 -0.04 9.50
CA GLU A 289 8.73 -0.09 10.86
C GLU A 289 9.17 1.14 11.66
N ILE A 290 8.20 1.91 12.17
CA ILE A 290 8.42 3.07 13.03
C ILE A 290 8.36 2.64 14.50
N TYR A 291 9.40 2.94 15.27
CA TYR A 291 9.49 2.70 16.71
C TYR A 291 10.53 3.68 17.28
N LEU A 292 10.52 3.89 18.60
CA LEU A 292 11.56 4.69 19.26
C LEU A 292 12.92 4.00 19.09
N SER A 293 13.73 4.43 18.11
CA SER A 293 15.04 3.85 17.81
C SER A 293 16.08 4.37 18.79
N VAL A 294 17.19 3.64 18.92
CA VAL A 294 18.39 4.12 19.63
C VAL A 294 19.04 5.32 18.94
N ASP A 295 18.76 5.52 17.65
CA ASP A 295 19.30 6.60 16.81
C ASP A 295 18.51 7.91 16.94
N ASP A 296 17.30 7.88 17.52
CA ASP A 296 16.45 9.07 17.66
C ASP A 296 17.01 10.01 18.73
N GLY A 297 17.14 11.30 18.41
CA GLY A 297 17.69 12.30 19.36
C GLY A 297 16.96 12.34 20.70
N ILE A 298 15.65 12.06 20.73
CA ILE A 298 14.85 11.99 21.95
C ILE A 298 15.21 10.74 22.78
N ALA A 299 15.42 9.59 22.12
CA ALA A 299 15.84 8.35 22.77
C ALA A 299 17.26 8.47 23.33
N ILE A 300 18.19 9.05 22.57
CA ILE A 300 19.56 9.35 23.00
C ILE A 300 19.53 10.21 24.28
N GLY A 301 18.74 11.28 24.30
CA GLY A 301 18.57 12.12 25.50
C GLY A 301 18.08 11.35 26.72
N ALA A 302 17.09 10.46 26.55
CA ALA A 302 16.58 9.61 27.64
C ALA A 302 17.62 8.58 28.12
N MET A 303 18.35 7.95 27.21
CA MET A 303 19.40 6.98 27.52
C MET A 303 20.59 7.63 28.25
N VAL A 304 21.02 8.83 27.83
CA VAL A 304 22.09 9.59 28.50
C VAL A 304 21.65 10.00 29.92
N PHE A 305 20.43 10.52 30.09
CA PHE A 305 19.92 10.86 31.42
C PHE A 305 19.83 9.63 32.34
N SER A 306 19.42 8.49 31.78
CA SER A 306 19.38 7.22 32.52
C SER A 306 20.77 6.68 32.87
N SER A 307 21.74 6.76 31.96
CA SER A 307 23.11 6.27 32.20
C SER A 307 23.81 7.05 33.31
N LEU A 308 23.63 8.38 33.36
CA LEU A 308 24.08 9.22 34.49
C LEU A 308 23.42 8.78 35.81
N GLY A 309 22.12 8.45 35.78
CA GLY A 309 21.38 7.89 36.91
C GLY A 309 21.90 6.53 37.38
N ILE A 310 22.30 5.65 36.46
CA ILE A 310 22.94 4.36 36.74
C ILE A 310 24.29 4.57 37.43
N VAL A 311 25.16 5.41 36.86
CA VAL A 311 26.49 5.71 37.42
C VAL A 311 26.36 6.31 38.83
N ALA A 312 25.45 7.27 39.01
CA ALA A 312 25.16 7.84 40.32
C ALA A 312 24.65 6.77 41.31
N SER A 313 23.72 5.91 40.88
CA SER A 313 23.17 4.83 41.72
C SER A 313 24.25 3.83 42.15
N ILE A 314 25.13 3.41 41.24
CA ILE A 314 26.28 2.54 41.52
C ILE A 314 27.23 3.21 42.53
N PHE A 315 27.54 4.50 42.34
CA PHE A 315 28.35 5.26 43.30
C PHE A 315 27.73 5.28 44.70
N VAL A 316 26.42 5.56 44.82
CA VAL A 316 25.72 5.52 46.12
C VAL A 316 25.76 4.12 46.73
N ILE A 317 25.54 3.07 45.94
CA ILE A 317 25.61 1.67 46.40
C ILE A 317 27.01 1.35 46.95
N ILE A 318 28.08 1.68 46.23
CA ILE A 318 29.47 1.44 46.65
C ILE A 318 29.77 2.15 47.98
N VAL A 319 29.41 3.43 48.10
CA VAL A 319 29.59 4.20 49.34
C VAL A 319 28.79 3.58 50.50
N PHE A 320 27.54 3.18 50.26
CA PHE A 320 26.69 2.54 51.28
C PHE A 320 27.18 1.15 51.70
N ILE A 321 27.82 0.38 50.82
CA ILE A 321 28.49 -0.88 51.17
C ILE A 321 29.74 -0.59 52.01
N ARG A 322 30.65 0.27 51.52
CA ARG A 322 31.94 0.59 52.14
C ARG A 322 31.81 1.22 53.53
N TYR A 323 30.76 2.01 53.74
CA TYR A 323 30.43 2.67 55.01
C TYR A 323 29.19 2.05 55.69
N SER A 324 28.80 0.83 55.34
CA SER A 324 27.61 0.14 55.89
C SER A 324 27.63 0.00 57.41
N ALA A 325 28.81 -0.02 58.04
CA ALA A 325 29.00 -0.10 59.48
C ALA A 325 28.70 1.21 60.24
N THR A 326 28.59 2.35 59.56
CA THR A 326 28.45 3.66 60.17
C THR A 326 27.10 3.87 60.89
N PRO A 327 27.04 4.70 61.96
CA PRO A 327 25.79 5.03 62.65
C PRO A 327 24.69 5.59 61.72
N VAL A 328 25.04 6.47 60.77
CA VAL A 328 24.09 7.08 59.82
C VAL A 328 23.40 6.03 58.94
N VAL A 329 24.15 5.11 58.33
CA VAL A 329 23.58 4.04 57.48
C VAL A 329 22.76 3.05 58.31
N LYS A 330 23.21 2.71 59.52
CA LYS A 330 22.47 1.85 60.45
C LYS A 330 21.13 2.50 60.89
N ALA A 331 21.12 3.79 61.20
CA ALA A 331 19.93 4.52 61.66
C ALA A 331 18.85 4.66 60.58
N SER A 332 19.24 4.92 59.32
CA SER A 332 18.28 4.96 58.19
C SER A 332 17.61 3.59 57.95
N GLY A 333 18.22 2.50 58.41
CA GLY A 333 17.80 1.12 58.17
C GLY A 333 18.46 0.59 56.91
N ARG A 334 19.59 -0.10 57.10
CA ARG A 334 20.49 -0.61 56.05
C ARG A 334 19.73 -1.39 54.98
N GLU A 335 19.03 -2.46 55.36
CA GLU A 335 18.35 -3.37 54.42
C GLU A 335 17.34 -2.64 53.50
N LEU A 336 16.44 -1.83 54.08
CA LEU A 336 15.47 -1.04 53.29
C LEU A 336 16.13 0.05 52.44
N SER A 337 17.38 0.44 52.74
CA SER A 337 18.13 1.39 51.91
C SER A 337 18.71 0.71 50.68
N PHE A 338 19.20 -0.53 50.81
CA PHE A 338 19.62 -1.33 49.66
C PHE A 338 18.44 -1.75 48.78
N VAL A 339 17.29 -2.18 49.36
CA VAL A 339 16.07 -2.46 48.58
C VAL A 339 15.63 -1.23 47.77
N LEU A 340 15.68 -0.03 48.38
CA LEU A 340 15.38 1.23 47.69
C LEU A 340 16.37 1.53 46.55
N LEU A 341 17.68 1.34 46.77
CA LEU A 341 18.70 1.54 45.72
C LEU A 341 18.57 0.54 44.57
N ILE A 342 18.20 -0.72 44.85
CA ILE A 342 17.90 -1.73 43.82
C ILE A 342 16.69 -1.29 42.99
N GLY A 343 15.61 -0.81 43.62
CA GLY A 343 14.44 -0.28 42.92
C GLY A 343 14.78 0.89 42.00
N ILE A 344 15.54 1.87 42.49
CA ILE A 344 16.02 3.04 41.73
C ILE A 344 16.90 2.62 40.55
N PHE A 345 17.87 1.72 40.78
CA PHE A 345 18.73 1.18 39.72
C PHE A 345 17.91 0.45 38.64
N MET A 346 16.92 -0.35 39.03
CA MET A 346 16.00 -1.01 38.10
C MET A 346 15.16 0.00 37.30
N CYS A 347 14.69 1.10 37.92
CA CYS A 347 13.97 2.17 37.19
C CYS A 347 14.80 2.74 36.04
N TYR A 348 16.09 3.02 36.25
CA TYR A 348 16.97 3.49 35.17
C TYR A 348 17.21 2.41 34.10
N CYS A 349 17.41 1.15 34.50
CA CYS A 349 17.58 0.05 33.56
C CYS A 349 16.35 -0.15 32.64
N MET A 350 15.14 0.15 33.13
CA MET A 350 13.91 0.04 32.31
C MET A 350 13.91 1.00 31.11
N THR A 351 14.58 2.16 31.18
CA THR A 351 14.70 3.09 30.04
C THR A 351 15.32 2.40 28.82
N PHE A 352 16.39 1.62 29.00
CA PHE A 352 17.03 0.88 27.91
C PHE A 352 16.13 -0.24 27.36
N LEU A 353 15.33 -0.88 28.22
CA LEU A 353 14.36 -1.91 27.81
C LEU A 353 13.14 -1.33 27.08
N VAL A 354 12.81 -0.04 27.29
CA VAL A 354 11.75 0.68 26.57
C VAL A 354 12.23 1.19 25.19
N VAL A 355 13.49 1.64 25.09
CA VAL A 355 14.09 2.08 23.81
C VAL A 355 14.52 0.89 22.93
N ALA A 356 14.84 -0.27 23.51
CA ALA A 356 15.19 -1.46 22.73
C ALA A 356 14.04 -1.91 21.79
N LYS A 357 14.37 -2.29 20.55
CA LYS A 357 13.39 -2.68 19.52
C LYS A 357 12.33 -3.65 20.07
N PRO A 358 11.03 -3.38 19.91
CA PRO A 358 9.96 -4.24 20.43
C PRO A 358 10.03 -5.67 19.90
N ASN A 359 10.13 -6.61 20.82
CA ASN A 359 10.08 -8.05 20.58
C ASN A 359 9.43 -8.74 21.80
N ALA A 360 9.17 -10.05 21.75
CA ALA A 360 8.49 -10.75 22.84
C ALA A 360 9.20 -10.61 24.21
N PHE A 361 10.53 -10.58 24.23
CA PHE A 361 11.33 -10.44 25.44
C PHE A 361 11.34 -8.99 25.98
N THR A 362 11.56 -7.99 25.13
CA THR A 362 11.54 -6.58 25.55
C THR A 362 10.13 -6.17 26.00
N CYS A 363 9.09 -6.57 25.27
CA CYS A 363 7.70 -6.33 25.67
C CYS A 363 7.33 -7.01 26.99
N GLY A 364 7.76 -8.25 27.23
CA GLY A 364 7.53 -8.93 28.52
C GLY A 364 8.27 -8.25 29.66
N SER A 365 9.50 -7.82 29.42
CA SER A 365 10.33 -7.10 30.38
C SER A 365 9.75 -5.72 30.72
N GLN A 366 9.19 -5.00 29.75
CA GLN A 366 8.47 -3.74 29.99
C GLN A 366 7.17 -3.96 30.78
N GLN A 367 6.34 -4.92 30.35
CA GLN A 367 5.04 -5.24 30.95
C GLN A 367 5.18 -5.63 32.44
N PHE A 368 6.21 -6.38 32.79
CA PHE A 368 6.47 -6.82 34.17
C PHE A 368 7.35 -5.84 34.96
N GLY A 369 8.48 -5.44 34.38
CA GLY A 369 9.56 -4.74 35.08
C GLY A 369 9.23 -3.30 35.49
N ILE A 370 8.43 -2.60 34.69
CA ILE A 370 8.10 -1.18 34.93
C ILE A 370 7.20 -1.03 36.17
N GLY A 371 6.19 -1.89 36.34
CA GLY A 371 5.40 -1.90 37.58
C GLY A 371 6.22 -2.35 38.79
N LEU A 372 7.10 -3.34 38.59
CA LEU A 372 7.92 -3.92 39.66
C LEU A 372 8.96 -2.95 40.24
N CYS A 373 9.68 -2.19 39.41
CA CYS A 373 10.72 -1.27 39.90
C CYS A 373 10.15 -0.16 40.79
N PHE A 374 8.96 0.36 40.47
CA PHE A 374 8.25 1.30 41.34
C PHE A 374 7.65 0.64 42.58
N ALA A 375 7.11 -0.57 42.48
CA ALA A 375 6.63 -1.27 43.66
C ALA A 375 7.76 -1.51 44.68
N ILE A 376 8.96 -1.90 44.24
CA ILE A 376 10.15 -2.04 45.10
C ILE A 376 10.51 -0.69 45.74
N THR A 377 10.61 0.37 44.93
CA THR A 377 10.96 1.74 45.37
C THR A 377 9.97 2.27 46.41
N TYR A 378 8.67 2.27 46.10
CA TYR A 378 7.65 2.83 46.98
C TYR A 378 7.30 1.91 48.16
N ALA A 379 7.41 0.58 48.06
CA ALA A 379 7.28 -0.30 49.22
C ALA A 379 8.40 -0.06 50.24
N ALA A 380 9.64 0.17 49.79
CA ALA A 380 10.75 0.51 50.67
C ALA A 380 10.56 1.87 51.34
N ILE A 381 10.11 2.89 50.60
CA ILE A 381 9.77 4.21 51.17
C ILE A 381 8.60 4.09 52.15
N LEU A 382 7.49 3.42 51.79
CA LEU A 382 6.34 3.21 52.65
C LEU A 382 6.73 2.52 53.96
N THR A 383 7.56 1.49 53.88
CA THR A 383 8.03 0.74 55.06
C THR A 383 8.90 1.62 55.97
N LYS A 384 9.77 2.47 55.40
CA LYS A 384 10.54 3.48 56.16
C LYS A 384 9.64 4.53 56.83
N THR A 385 8.69 5.10 56.09
CA THR A 385 7.76 6.12 56.61
C THR A 385 6.83 5.54 57.68
N ASN A 386 6.36 4.29 57.49
CA ASN A 386 5.53 3.59 58.46
C ASN A 386 6.33 3.23 59.73
N ARG A 387 7.60 2.81 59.61
CA ARG A 387 8.51 2.64 60.77
C ARG A 387 8.59 3.93 61.59
N ILE A 388 8.83 5.06 60.94
CA ILE A 388 8.90 6.38 61.58
C ILE A 388 7.56 6.71 62.25
N ALA A 389 6.44 6.58 61.54
CA ALA A 389 5.10 6.82 62.09
C ALA A 389 4.78 5.94 63.31
N ARG A 390 5.17 4.65 63.31
CA ARG A 390 5.00 3.74 64.46
C ARG A 390 5.82 4.17 65.67
N ILE A 391 7.08 4.56 65.48
CA ILE A 391 7.96 5.04 66.56
C ILE A 391 7.34 6.27 67.25
N PHE A 392 6.94 7.28 66.49
CA PHE A 392 6.38 8.51 67.08
C PHE A 392 4.96 8.36 67.64
N ARG A 393 4.09 7.55 67.01
CA ARG A 393 2.74 7.27 67.56
C ARG A 393 2.81 6.51 68.88
N ALA A 394 3.71 5.55 69.00
CA ALA A 394 3.87 4.79 70.24
C ALA A 394 4.62 5.57 71.32
N GLY A 395 5.66 6.34 70.96
CA GLY A 395 6.38 7.21 71.90
C GLY A 395 5.50 8.29 72.55
N LYS A 396 4.38 8.67 71.93
CA LYS A 396 3.35 9.54 72.53
C LYS A 396 2.42 8.84 73.53
N ARG A 397 2.42 7.50 73.60
CA ARG A 397 1.48 6.71 74.42
C ARG A 397 2.17 5.80 75.44
N THR A 398 3.36 5.30 75.15
CA THR A 398 4.07 4.28 75.95
C THR A 398 5.58 4.33 75.71
N ALA A 399 6.38 4.14 76.77
CA ALA A 399 7.83 3.95 76.64
C ALA A 399 8.26 2.58 76.08
N LYS A 400 7.32 1.63 75.93
CA LYS A 400 7.60 0.26 75.46
C LYS A 400 7.94 0.23 73.97
N ARG A 401 8.97 -0.54 73.59
CA ARG A 401 9.40 -0.70 72.19
C ARG A 401 8.24 -1.23 71.33
N PRO A 402 7.85 -0.54 70.23
CA PRO A 402 6.70 -0.95 69.42
C PRO A 402 6.95 -2.25 68.64
N LYS A 403 5.89 -3.03 68.40
CA LYS A 403 5.92 -4.22 67.56
C LYS A 403 6.28 -3.86 66.10
N PHE A 404 6.87 -4.82 65.37
CA PHE A 404 7.28 -4.70 63.96
C PHE A 404 8.37 -3.64 63.65
N ILE A 405 9.26 -3.33 64.60
CA ILE A 405 10.42 -2.44 64.37
C ILE A 405 11.73 -3.20 64.07
N SER A 406 11.73 -4.54 64.11
CA SER A 406 12.90 -5.34 63.73
C SER A 406 13.18 -5.25 62.21
N PRO A 407 14.46 -5.22 61.75
CA PRO A 407 14.81 -5.26 60.34
C PRO A 407 14.17 -6.43 59.59
N ARG A 408 14.12 -7.63 60.19
CA ARG A 408 13.46 -8.81 59.61
C ARG A 408 11.96 -8.57 59.37
N SER A 409 11.25 -7.98 60.35
CA SER A 409 9.84 -7.63 60.19
C SER A 409 9.60 -6.49 59.19
N GLN A 410 10.56 -5.59 59.01
CA GLN A 410 10.48 -4.52 58.00
C GLN A 410 10.67 -5.10 56.59
N LEU A 411 11.66 -5.99 56.40
CA LEU A 411 11.88 -6.66 55.12
C LEU A 411 10.69 -7.55 54.74
N PHE A 412 10.06 -8.23 55.71
CA PHE A 412 8.82 -8.99 55.47
C PHE A 412 7.66 -8.09 55.01
N ILE A 413 7.43 -6.95 55.67
CA ILE A 413 6.39 -5.99 55.24
C ILE A 413 6.69 -5.46 53.83
N CYS A 414 7.91 -5.04 53.56
CA CYS A 414 8.32 -4.56 52.25
C CYS A 414 8.16 -5.65 51.18
N GLY A 415 8.57 -6.88 51.48
CA GLY A 415 8.40 -8.05 50.62
C GLY A 415 6.95 -8.36 50.32
N SER A 416 6.05 -8.27 51.32
CA SER A 416 4.61 -8.51 51.12
C SER A 416 3.93 -7.49 50.20
N LEU A 417 4.41 -6.24 50.18
CA LEU A 417 3.95 -5.21 49.26
C LEU A 417 4.49 -5.45 47.84
N VAL A 418 5.76 -5.85 47.71
CA VAL A 418 6.36 -6.20 46.42
C VAL A 418 5.74 -7.47 45.84
N SER A 419 5.44 -8.48 46.65
CA SER A 419 4.83 -9.73 46.19
C SER A 419 3.42 -9.54 45.61
N LEU A 420 2.68 -8.52 46.07
CA LEU A 420 1.41 -8.16 45.47
C LEU A 420 1.59 -7.65 44.02
N GLN A 421 2.59 -6.79 43.77
CA GLN A 421 2.92 -6.39 42.40
C GLN A 421 3.43 -7.56 41.55
N LEU A 422 4.25 -8.45 42.13
CA LEU A 422 4.73 -9.65 41.43
C LEU A 422 3.56 -10.54 40.98
N ALA A 423 2.57 -10.77 41.85
CA ALA A 423 1.36 -11.51 41.50
C ALA A 423 0.56 -10.83 40.38
N ILE A 424 0.33 -9.51 40.47
CA ILE A 424 -0.35 -8.74 39.42
C ILE A 424 0.39 -8.86 38.07
N GLY A 425 1.72 -8.73 38.09
CA GLY A 425 2.55 -8.84 36.88
C GLY A 425 2.53 -10.23 36.25
N VAL A 426 2.60 -11.30 37.06
CA VAL A 426 2.51 -12.69 36.58
C VAL A 426 1.14 -13.00 36.01
N ILE A 427 0.05 -12.64 36.71
CA ILE A 427 -1.32 -12.82 36.21
C ILE A 427 -1.52 -12.08 34.88
N TRP A 428 -1.00 -10.86 34.78
CA TRP A 428 -1.11 -10.08 33.54
C TRP A 428 -0.32 -10.68 32.38
N LEU A 429 0.88 -11.22 32.61
CA LEU A 429 1.65 -11.96 31.59
C LEU A 429 0.91 -13.23 31.11
N LEU A 430 0.21 -13.94 32.01
CA LEU A 430 -0.58 -15.12 31.66
C LEU A 430 -1.84 -14.75 30.86
N MET A 431 -2.58 -13.71 31.25
CA MET A 431 -3.78 -13.25 30.55
C MET A 431 -3.48 -12.52 29.23
N SER A 432 -2.31 -11.90 29.12
CA SER A 432 -1.87 -11.12 27.96
C SER A 432 -0.41 -11.41 27.66
N PRO A 433 -0.12 -12.48 26.88
CA PRO A 433 1.24 -12.87 26.57
C PRO A 433 1.96 -11.77 25.77
N PRO A 434 3.23 -11.45 26.11
CA PRO A 434 3.95 -10.34 25.51
C PRO A 434 4.31 -10.65 24.07
N LYS A 435 3.83 -9.81 23.15
CA LYS A 435 4.12 -9.86 21.72
C LYS A 435 4.29 -8.44 21.18
N ALA A 436 5.22 -8.27 20.26
CA ALA A 436 5.25 -7.10 19.38
C ALA A 436 4.20 -7.29 18.27
N ILE A 437 3.45 -6.24 17.97
CA ILE A 437 2.40 -6.21 16.95
C ILE A 437 2.55 -4.95 16.10
N PRO A 438 2.22 -5.00 14.80
CA PRO A 438 2.12 -3.80 13.99
C PRO A 438 0.87 -3.00 14.39
N PHE A 439 0.99 -1.69 14.42
CA PHE A 439 -0.07 -0.73 14.67
C PHE A 439 -0.06 0.34 13.57
N TYR A 440 -1.23 0.62 13.01
CA TYR A 440 -1.40 1.49 11.85
C TYR A 440 -2.31 2.65 12.25
N ALA A 441 -1.76 3.83 12.58
CA ALA A 441 -2.60 5.00 12.84
C ALA A 441 -3.20 5.55 11.54
N ASN A 442 -2.44 5.46 10.44
CA ASN A 442 -2.81 5.89 9.09
C ASN A 442 -2.37 4.86 8.04
N ARG A 443 -2.88 4.97 6.80
CA ARG A 443 -2.53 4.07 5.67
C ARG A 443 -1.04 4.14 5.25
N ASN A 444 -0.35 5.24 5.54
CA ASN A 444 1.07 5.45 5.26
C ASN A 444 1.98 5.16 6.48
N ASP A 445 1.40 4.71 7.59
CA ASP A 445 2.08 4.49 8.87
C ASP A 445 2.27 2.99 9.12
N HIS A 446 3.30 2.61 9.86
CA HIS A 446 3.59 1.23 10.24
C HIS A 446 4.40 1.21 11.55
N GLN A 447 3.72 1.45 12.67
CA GLN A 447 4.35 1.48 13.99
C GLN A 447 4.54 0.05 14.51
N LEU A 448 5.71 -0.28 15.07
CA LEU A 448 5.94 -1.54 15.78
C LEU A 448 5.79 -1.29 17.28
N ILE A 449 4.78 -1.90 17.92
CA ILE A 449 4.48 -1.66 19.34
C ILE A 449 4.36 -2.97 20.12
N CYS A 450 4.63 -2.93 21.42
CA CYS A 450 4.22 -3.98 22.33
C CYS A 450 2.69 -4.00 22.44
N LYS A 451 2.06 -5.19 22.48
CA LYS A 451 0.59 -5.31 22.65
C LYS A 451 0.06 -4.55 23.88
N ALA A 452 0.85 -4.49 24.98
CA ALA A 452 0.52 -3.74 26.18
C ALA A 452 0.54 -2.20 26.01
N ALA A 453 1.13 -1.68 24.92
CA ALA A 453 1.13 -0.26 24.56
C ALA A 453 -0.18 0.21 23.91
N GLN A 454 -1.07 -0.72 23.52
CA GLN A 454 -2.33 -0.38 22.88
C GLN A 454 -3.38 0.00 23.94
N GLY A 455 -3.99 1.18 23.77
CA GLY A 455 -5.01 1.69 24.69
C GLY A 455 -4.52 1.82 26.14
N PHE A 456 -5.32 1.29 27.07
CA PHE A 456 -5.14 1.44 28.51
C PHE A 456 -4.23 0.38 29.15
N SER A 457 -3.74 -0.63 28.41
CA SER A 457 -3.14 -1.83 29.02
C SER A 457 -1.93 -1.54 29.92
N TYR A 458 -0.99 -0.65 29.55
CA TYR A 458 0.12 -0.28 30.45
C TYR A 458 -0.32 0.35 31.79
N MET A 459 -1.52 0.94 31.88
CA MET A 459 -2.01 1.49 33.16
C MET A 459 -2.32 0.40 34.19
N ILE A 460 -2.55 -0.85 33.76
CA ILE A 460 -2.67 -2.00 34.67
C ILE A 460 -1.39 -2.15 35.48
N GLY A 461 -0.22 -2.08 34.82
CA GLY A 461 1.09 -2.14 35.46
C GLY A 461 1.39 -0.97 36.41
N PHE A 462 0.84 0.23 36.14
CA PHE A 462 1.00 1.41 36.98
C PHE A 462 -0.03 1.54 38.12
N SER A 463 -1.16 0.84 38.04
CA SER A 463 -2.29 0.98 38.97
C SER A 463 -1.88 0.85 40.45
N TYR A 464 -1.19 -0.24 40.81
CA TYR A 464 -0.72 -0.48 42.17
C TYR A 464 0.44 0.44 42.60
N PRO A 465 1.47 0.72 41.76
CA PRO A 465 2.43 1.79 42.02
C PRO A 465 1.79 3.15 42.33
N ILE A 466 0.75 3.57 41.60
CA ILE A 466 0.01 4.82 41.85
C ILE A 466 -0.70 4.76 43.21
N ILE A 467 -1.32 3.63 43.57
CA ILE A 467 -1.90 3.43 44.92
C ILE A 467 -0.82 3.52 46.00
N LEU A 468 0.34 2.91 45.81
CA LEU A 468 1.47 3.01 46.73
C LEU A 468 1.96 4.44 46.90
N VAL A 469 2.09 5.23 45.81
CA VAL A 469 2.46 6.65 45.88
C VAL A 469 1.45 7.44 46.70
N ASN A 470 0.15 7.27 46.45
CA ASN A 470 -0.91 7.95 47.20
C ASN A 470 -0.83 7.63 48.71
N ILE A 471 -0.71 6.34 49.07
CA ILE A 471 -0.57 5.90 50.46
C ILE A 471 0.71 6.48 51.08
N CYS A 472 1.84 6.46 50.37
CA CYS A 472 3.09 7.05 50.83
C CYS A 472 2.97 8.55 51.08
N THR A 473 2.29 9.29 50.21
CA THR A 473 2.03 10.73 50.35
C THR A 473 1.17 11.03 51.58
N VAL A 474 0.09 10.26 51.82
CA VAL A 474 -0.70 10.37 53.05
C VAL A 474 0.17 10.12 54.30
N TYR A 475 1.00 9.07 54.28
CA TYR A 475 1.92 8.80 55.38
C TYR A 475 2.99 9.89 55.56
N ALA A 476 3.47 10.52 54.49
CA ALA A 476 4.41 11.64 54.54
C ALA A 476 3.79 12.91 55.17
N VAL A 477 2.53 13.23 54.84
CA VAL A 477 1.78 14.32 55.48
C VAL A 477 1.62 14.05 56.99
N LEU A 478 1.26 12.81 57.36
CA LEU A 478 1.13 12.40 58.76
C LEU A 478 2.45 12.46 59.55
N THR A 479 3.61 12.29 58.89
CA THR A 479 4.94 12.39 59.52
C THR A 479 5.54 13.81 59.48
N ARG A 480 4.91 14.79 58.79
CA ARG A 480 5.42 16.18 58.69
C ARG A 480 5.55 16.90 60.03
N LYS A 481 4.74 16.53 61.04
CA LYS A 481 4.75 17.15 62.39
C LYS A 481 5.79 16.52 63.36
N ILE A 482 6.76 15.78 62.84
CA ILE A 482 7.85 15.19 63.63
C ILE A 482 8.97 16.24 63.80
N PRO A 483 9.51 16.46 65.02
CA PRO A 483 10.52 17.50 65.25
C PRO A 483 11.81 17.28 64.47
N GLU A 484 12.46 18.40 64.08
CA GLU A 484 13.56 18.47 63.11
C GLU A 484 14.84 17.70 63.49
N ALA A 485 14.96 17.24 64.74
CA ALA A 485 15.99 16.27 65.14
C ALA A 485 16.02 15.00 64.26
N PHE A 486 14.92 14.68 63.56
CA PHE A 486 14.84 13.61 62.56
C PHE A 486 14.65 14.16 61.13
N ASN A 487 15.65 14.91 60.64
CA ASN A 487 15.69 15.48 59.28
C ASN A 487 15.33 14.50 58.14
N GLU A 488 15.50 13.18 58.33
CA GLU A 488 15.10 12.15 57.36
C GLU A 488 13.60 12.22 56.94
N SER A 489 12.70 12.65 57.82
CA SER A 489 11.26 12.77 57.49
C SER A 489 10.96 13.87 56.46
N LYS A 490 11.70 14.98 56.50
CA LYS A 490 11.55 16.12 55.58
C LYS A 490 11.92 15.73 54.15
N TYR A 491 13.04 15.00 53.99
CA TYR A 491 13.49 14.51 52.69
C TYR A 491 12.57 13.42 52.11
N ILE A 492 12.03 12.54 52.95
CA ILE A 492 10.96 11.59 52.56
C ILE A 492 9.73 12.36 52.05
N GLY A 493 9.30 13.39 52.77
CA GLY A 493 8.16 14.22 52.37
C GLY A 493 8.37 14.88 51.00
N PHE A 494 9.50 15.56 50.82
CA PHE A 494 9.86 16.18 49.54
C PHE A 494 9.92 15.17 48.39
N THR A 495 10.52 13.99 48.62
CA THR A 495 10.53 12.88 47.64
C THR A 495 9.12 12.49 47.23
N MET A 496 8.20 12.33 48.18
CA MET A 496 6.83 11.91 47.90
C MET A 496 6.00 12.98 47.21
N TYR A 497 6.11 14.25 47.61
CA TYR A 497 5.36 15.32 46.96
C TYR A 497 5.80 15.53 45.51
N THR A 498 7.11 15.57 45.26
CA THR A 498 7.64 15.76 43.90
C THR A 498 7.33 14.56 42.99
N THR A 499 7.49 13.32 43.47
CA THR A 499 7.11 12.13 42.68
C THR A 499 5.61 12.05 42.41
N PHE A 500 4.75 12.44 43.37
CA PHE A 500 3.30 12.51 43.14
C PHE A 500 2.93 13.51 42.03
N ILE A 501 3.56 14.68 41.98
CA ILE A 501 3.34 15.66 40.90
C ILE A 501 3.79 15.10 39.54
N ILE A 502 4.94 14.42 39.49
CA ILE A 502 5.43 13.76 38.25
C ILE A 502 4.41 12.72 37.74
N TRP A 503 3.85 11.89 38.63
CA TRP A 503 2.83 10.91 38.24
C TRP A 503 1.50 11.55 37.79
N LEU A 504 1.07 12.64 38.44
CA LEU A 504 -0.11 13.40 38.01
C LEU A 504 0.06 14.02 36.62
N ALA A 505 1.28 14.46 36.27
CA ALA A 505 1.58 15.00 34.94
C ALA A 505 1.75 13.89 33.88
N PHE A 506 2.38 12.76 34.24
CA PHE A 506 2.63 11.65 33.31
C PHE A 506 1.34 11.06 32.71
N VAL A 507 0.32 10.81 33.54
CA VAL A 507 -0.93 10.14 33.12
C VAL A 507 -1.62 10.86 31.94
N PRO A 508 -1.94 12.17 31.99
CA PRO A 508 -2.56 12.85 30.86
C PRO A 508 -1.65 12.92 29.64
N ILE A 509 -0.35 13.19 29.79
CA ILE A 509 0.59 13.29 28.65
C ILE A 509 0.71 11.95 27.92
N TYR A 510 0.72 10.83 28.65
CA TYR A 510 0.75 9.50 28.05
C TYR A 510 -0.48 9.23 27.15
N PHE A 511 -1.65 9.73 27.53
CA PHE A 511 -2.89 9.56 26.76
C PHE A 511 -3.02 10.55 25.60
N THR A 512 -2.69 11.83 25.77
CA THR A 512 -2.73 12.81 24.67
C THR A 512 -1.76 12.46 23.54
N THR A 513 -0.69 11.74 23.87
CA THR A 513 0.34 11.31 22.91
C THR A 513 0.04 9.93 22.28
N ALA A 514 -1.19 9.42 22.36
CA ALA A 514 -1.54 8.08 21.88
C ALA A 514 -1.22 7.79 20.39
N HIS A 515 -1.21 8.82 19.54
CA HIS A 515 -0.95 8.69 18.10
C HIS A 515 0.55 8.68 17.72
N ASN A 516 1.43 9.24 18.58
CA ASN A 516 2.86 9.36 18.32
C ASN A 516 3.66 8.46 19.28
N ILE A 517 3.95 7.23 18.84
CA ILE A 517 4.57 6.20 19.69
C ILE A 517 5.91 6.64 20.29
N GLU A 518 6.78 7.28 19.50
CA GLU A 518 8.10 7.76 19.91
C GLU A 518 8.00 8.70 21.12
N VAL A 519 7.20 9.77 20.97
CA VAL A 519 7.01 10.80 22.02
C VAL A 519 6.37 10.19 23.27
N ARG A 520 5.42 9.25 23.10
CA ARG A 520 4.76 8.55 24.21
C ARG A 520 5.73 7.67 25.01
N MET A 521 6.56 6.89 24.32
CA MET A 521 7.59 6.04 24.95
C MET A 521 8.73 6.87 25.55
N ALA A 522 9.11 7.97 24.92
CA ALA A 522 10.07 8.92 25.47
C ALA A 522 9.56 9.57 26.75
N THR A 523 8.30 10.05 26.78
CA THR A 523 7.68 10.62 28.00
C THR A 523 7.68 9.61 29.14
N MET A 524 7.43 8.33 28.84
CA MET A 524 7.52 7.24 29.80
C MET A 524 8.95 7.11 30.35
N CYS A 525 9.98 7.05 29.49
CA CYS A 525 11.39 6.98 29.89
C CYS A 525 11.83 8.15 30.77
N PHE A 526 11.49 9.38 30.38
CA PHE A 526 11.81 10.59 31.13
C PHE A 526 11.09 10.63 32.48
N SER A 527 9.79 10.31 32.51
CA SER A 527 9.01 10.28 33.76
C SER A 527 9.56 9.25 34.75
N ILE A 528 9.95 8.06 34.25
CA ILE A 528 10.56 7.00 35.05
C ILE A 528 11.90 7.45 35.63
N SER A 529 12.79 7.94 34.77
CA SER A 529 14.14 8.37 35.15
C SER A 529 14.10 9.58 36.09
N LEU A 530 13.18 10.54 35.89
CA LEU A 530 13.03 11.71 36.75
C LEU A 530 12.53 11.34 38.14
N SER A 531 11.55 10.42 38.24
CA SER A 531 11.06 9.89 39.52
C SER A 531 12.18 9.17 40.30
N ALA A 532 12.99 8.37 39.61
CA ALA A 532 14.17 7.72 40.17
C ALA A 532 15.23 8.73 40.66
N THR A 533 15.51 9.78 39.87
CA THR A 533 16.45 10.86 40.23
C THR A 533 15.98 11.63 41.46
N VAL A 534 14.70 11.96 41.57
CA VAL A 534 14.13 12.58 42.76
C VAL A 534 14.32 11.68 43.98
N ALA A 535 14.02 10.39 43.87
CA ALA A 535 14.22 9.44 44.97
C ALA A 535 15.71 9.31 45.37
N LEU A 536 16.64 9.25 44.40
CA LEU A 536 18.07 9.14 44.65
C LEU A 536 18.62 10.39 45.35
N VAL A 537 18.44 11.56 44.73
CA VAL A 537 18.99 12.83 45.22
C VAL A 537 18.41 13.17 46.60
N CYS A 538 17.10 13.09 46.77
CA CYS A 538 16.47 13.55 48.00
C CYS A 538 16.75 12.61 49.19
N MET A 539 16.73 11.29 48.98
CA MET A 539 16.87 10.31 50.07
C MET A 539 18.33 10.00 50.46
N PHE A 540 19.29 10.21 49.54
CA PHE A 540 20.68 9.78 49.72
C PHE A 540 21.69 10.93 49.76
N THR A 541 21.52 12.04 49.04
CA THR A 541 22.47 13.18 49.09
C THR A 541 22.72 13.69 50.51
N PRO A 542 21.71 13.88 51.40
CA PRO A 542 21.95 14.30 52.79
C PRO A 542 22.80 13.31 53.60
N LYS A 543 22.75 12.01 53.25
CA LYS A 543 23.51 10.95 53.93
C LYS A 543 24.93 10.87 53.38
N LEU A 544 25.10 10.98 52.06
CA LEU A 544 26.40 11.04 51.41
C LEU A 544 27.20 12.28 51.87
N TYR A 545 26.53 13.42 52.00
CA TYR A 545 27.11 14.65 52.54
C TYR A 545 27.71 14.43 53.94
N ILE A 546 26.97 13.78 54.86
CA ILE A 546 27.48 13.45 56.20
C ILE A 546 28.57 12.38 56.15
N ILE A 547 28.45 11.35 55.31
CA ILE A 547 29.41 10.24 55.24
C ILE A 547 30.76 10.67 54.64
N LEU A 548 30.76 11.56 53.65
CA LEU A 548 31.96 11.93 52.88
C LEU A 548 32.57 13.27 53.28
N LEU A 549 31.76 14.29 53.57
CA LEU A 549 32.23 15.66 53.83
C LEU A 549 32.21 16.06 55.31
N HIS A 550 31.38 15.39 56.13
CA HIS A 550 31.25 15.68 57.56
C HIS A 550 31.29 14.43 58.45
N PRO A 551 32.37 13.63 58.41
CA PRO A 551 32.50 12.41 59.20
C PRO A 551 32.39 12.64 60.71
N GLU A 552 32.68 13.85 61.21
CA GLU A 552 32.51 14.23 62.62
C GLU A 552 31.04 14.19 63.08
N LYS A 553 30.08 14.34 62.16
CA LYS A 553 28.64 14.24 62.43
C LYS A 553 28.13 12.79 62.39
N ASN A 554 28.98 11.81 62.07
CA ASN A 554 28.64 10.39 61.94
C ASN A 554 28.64 9.64 63.28
N VAL A 555 28.17 10.30 64.35
CA VAL A 555 28.08 9.74 65.71
C VAL A 555 26.69 9.19 66.01
N ARG A 556 26.59 8.30 67.00
CA ARG A 556 25.31 7.73 67.43
C ARG A 556 24.51 8.78 68.22
N GLN A 557 23.63 9.51 67.55
CA GLN A 557 22.72 10.46 68.20
C GLN A 557 21.92 9.76 69.32
N SER A 558 22.09 10.25 70.55
CA SER A 558 21.38 9.73 71.72
C SER A 558 19.91 10.15 71.66
N MET A 559 19.00 9.21 71.95
CA MET A 559 17.57 9.49 72.04
C MET A 559 17.24 9.93 73.46
N MET A 560 16.72 11.16 73.59
CA MET A 560 16.33 11.84 74.84
C MET A 560 17.46 12.19 75.82
N THR A 561 17.78 13.48 75.89
CA THR A 561 18.07 14.13 77.18
C THR A 561 16.76 14.73 77.67
N SER A 562 16.04 14.01 78.55
CA SER A 562 14.89 14.60 79.24
C SER A 562 15.37 15.70 80.17
N LYS A 563 14.72 16.87 80.13
CA LYS A 563 14.90 17.92 81.14
C LYS A 563 14.40 17.38 82.48
N VAL A 564 15.31 16.90 83.33
CA VAL A 564 15.05 16.72 84.75
C VAL A 564 15.33 18.06 85.43
N LEU A 565 14.27 18.79 85.76
CA LEU A 565 14.31 19.94 86.67
C LEU A 565 12.99 20.03 87.43
N ILE A 566 12.90 19.13 88.41
CA ILE A 566 12.28 19.30 89.74
C ILE A 566 11.00 20.16 89.77
N ALA A 567 9.85 19.50 89.76
CA ALA A 567 8.65 20.05 90.37
C ALA A 567 8.75 19.87 91.90
N LYS A 568 8.73 20.96 92.66
CA LYS A 568 8.54 20.90 94.12
C LYS A 568 7.10 20.47 94.42
N THR A 569 6.94 19.46 95.25
CA THR A 569 5.67 19.14 95.93
C THR A 569 5.92 19.25 97.43
N ASN A 570 5.05 19.97 98.15
CA ASN A 570 5.18 20.18 99.59
C ASN A 570 4.71 18.95 100.37
N SER A 571 5.61 18.33 101.14
CA SER A 571 5.24 17.57 102.36
C SER A 571 6.47 17.31 103.25
N SER A 572 6.65 18.17 104.26
CA SER A 572 7.19 17.90 105.60
C SER A 572 8.20 16.76 105.82
N ALA A 573 9.46 17.10 106.12
CA ALA A 573 10.13 16.73 107.39
C ALA A 573 11.57 17.30 107.53
N ILE A 574 11.76 18.15 108.56
CA ILE A 574 12.91 18.19 109.51
C ILE A 574 14.34 18.57 108.99
N ARG A 575 14.94 19.54 109.71
CA ARG A 575 16.36 19.98 109.77
C ARG A 575 16.95 20.71 108.55
N VAL A 576 17.90 21.65 108.69
CA VAL A 576 18.22 22.70 109.70
C VAL A 576 19.37 23.53 109.08
N ASP A 577 19.50 24.81 109.44
CA ASP A 577 20.59 25.74 109.07
C ASP A 577 20.76 26.12 107.58
N SER A 578 21.33 27.29 107.24
CA SER A 578 21.35 28.63 107.90
C SER A 578 21.95 29.65 106.91
N GLY A 579 21.60 30.94 107.04
CA GLY A 579 22.18 32.08 106.29
C GLY A 579 21.51 32.32 104.91
N THR A 580 20.70 33.37 104.66
CA THR A 580 20.79 34.85 104.81
C THR A 580 21.48 35.58 103.65
N GLN A 581 20.96 36.78 103.36
CA GLN A 581 21.36 37.76 102.33
C GLN A 581 20.86 37.38 100.92
N SER A 582 19.78 37.97 100.39
CA SER A 582 19.31 39.38 100.36
C SER A 582 20.15 40.27 99.43
N ASP A 583 19.50 40.74 98.37
CA ASP A 583 19.33 42.15 97.95
C ASP A 583 18.91 42.12 96.46
N GLU A 584 17.76 42.71 96.05
CA GLU A 584 17.52 44.14 95.79
C GLU A 584 18.40 44.70 94.65
N VAL A 585 17.96 45.54 93.70
CA VAL A 585 16.74 46.37 93.57
C VAL A 585 16.53 46.61 92.05
N GLU A 586 15.34 46.34 91.48
CA GLU A 586 14.30 47.31 91.09
C GLU A 586 14.53 48.07 89.75
N MET A 587 13.51 48.03 88.86
CA MET A 587 12.77 49.21 88.34
C MET A 587 12.05 48.93 87.00
N THR A 588 10.74 48.60 87.09
CA THR A 588 9.61 49.37 86.54
C THR A 588 9.67 49.77 85.04
N GLN A 589 8.71 49.49 84.14
CA GLN A 589 7.24 49.64 84.28
C GLN A 589 6.44 48.93 83.14
N ARG A 590 5.17 48.55 83.42
CA ARG A 590 3.92 48.52 82.59
C ARG A 590 4.00 48.63 81.04
N LEU A 591 3.10 48.06 80.21
CA LEU A 591 2.02 47.04 80.30
C LEU A 591 1.50 46.76 78.85
N LYS A 592 0.73 45.66 78.67
CA LYS A 592 -0.13 45.33 77.50
C LYS A 592 0.54 45.11 76.12
N ARG A 593 0.63 43.82 75.71
CA ARG A 593 0.31 43.42 74.32
C ARG A 593 -0.18 41.97 74.17
N SER A 594 -1.49 41.79 74.30
CA SER A 594 -2.30 40.66 73.79
C SER A 594 -3.75 41.08 73.98
N SER A 595 -4.72 40.80 73.11
CA SER A 595 -4.74 40.25 71.74
C SER A 595 -6.18 40.43 71.20
N SER A 596 -6.51 39.95 69.98
CA SER A 596 -7.87 39.92 69.40
C SER A 596 -8.42 41.31 68.93
N PHE A 597 -9.38 41.45 68.00
CA PHE A 597 -10.17 40.47 67.21
C PHE A 597 -10.77 41.15 65.93
N SER A 598 -11.56 40.38 65.15
CA SER A 598 -12.70 40.83 64.31
C SER A 598 -12.56 41.93 63.23
N SER A 599 -12.51 41.47 61.96
CA SER A 599 -13.60 41.54 60.95
C SER A 599 -14.31 42.84 60.51
N LEU A 600 -14.58 42.86 59.19
CA LEU A 600 -15.70 43.46 58.41
C LEU A 600 -15.67 44.95 57.96
N TYR A 601 -15.88 45.12 56.63
CA TYR A 601 -16.59 46.21 55.90
C TYR A 601 -16.08 47.67 56.02
N SER A 602 -15.89 48.47 54.95
CA SER A 602 -16.77 48.66 53.79
C SER A 602 -16.20 49.66 52.74
N ARG A 603 -16.86 49.72 51.57
CA ARG A 603 -16.98 50.86 50.60
C ARG A 603 -15.72 51.54 50.01
N SER A 604 -15.61 51.43 48.68
CA SER A 604 -15.66 52.59 47.77
C SER A 604 -16.17 52.19 46.38
N THR A 605 -16.78 53.13 45.65
CA THR A 605 -17.51 52.92 44.37
C THR A 605 -17.01 53.88 43.28
N ASN A 606 -17.41 53.59 42.03
CA ASN A 606 -17.27 54.42 40.80
C ASN A 606 -15.87 54.42 40.17
N ALA A 607 -15.68 54.45 38.84
CA ALA A 607 -16.51 54.17 37.65
C ALA A 607 -15.49 53.93 36.47
N THR A 608 -15.78 53.60 35.20
CA THR A 608 -16.93 53.83 34.30
C THR A 608 -16.78 52.93 33.04
N GLN A 609 -17.88 52.43 32.44
CA GLN A 609 -18.04 52.04 31.00
C GLN A 609 -17.11 50.94 30.38
N THR A 610 -17.46 50.07 29.40
CA THR A 610 -18.69 49.51 28.78
C THR A 610 -18.21 48.37 27.81
N GLN A 611 -18.94 47.31 27.41
CA GLN A 611 -20.30 46.81 27.69
C GLN A 611 -20.39 45.27 27.43
N SER A 612 -21.57 44.81 27.03
CA SER A 612 -22.11 43.49 26.60
C SER A 612 -21.50 42.93 25.29
N PHE A 613 -21.51 41.61 25.01
CA PHE A 613 -22.70 40.73 25.03
C PHE A 613 -22.48 39.31 25.57
N ASN A 614 -23.55 38.75 26.14
CA ASN A 614 -23.60 37.47 26.83
C ASN A 614 -24.42 36.45 26.01
N GLY A 615 -24.19 35.15 26.24
CA GLY A 615 -25.02 34.08 25.67
C GLY A 615 -25.98 33.42 26.69
N HIS A 616 -26.55 32.28 26.26
CA HIS A 616 -27.34 31.26 27.00
C HIS A 616 -28.84 31.46 27.28
N SER A 617 -29.64 30.56 26.68
CA SER A 617 -30.45 29.51 27.37
C SER A 617 -30.81 28.43 26.31
N VAL A 618 -30.66 27.11 26.55
CA VAL A 618 -31.49 26.16 27.34
C VAL A 618 -32.95 26.13 26.86
N SER A 619 -33.46 25.03 26.28
CA SER A 619 -34.27 24.01 27.00
C SER A 619 -34.57 22.74 26.15
N THR A 620 -35.12 21.71 26.80
CA THR A 620 -35.41 20.34 26.32
C THR A 620 -36.87 20.07 25.88
N GLN A 621 -37.07 18.89 25.22
CA GLN A 621 -38.23 17.94 25.29
C GLN A 621 -39.15 17.68 24.05
N THR A 622 -39.41 16.37 23.88
CA THR A 622 -40.62 15.63 23.41
C THR A 622 -41.10 15.59 21.94
N LEU A 623 -41.03 14.36 21.38
CA LEU A 623 -42.01 13.52 20.65
C LEU A 623 -43.03 14.04 19.61
N ASP A 624 -43.22 13.14 18.62
CA ASP A 624 -44.44 12.77 17.84
C ASP A 624 -44.95 13.53 16.60
N SER A 625 -44.63 12.91 15.45
CA SER A 625 -45.57 12.44 14.40
C SER A 625 -46.25 13.41 13.41
N LEU A 626 -46.46 12.88 12.18
CA LEU A 626 -47.24 13.43 11.06
C LEU A 626 -46.66 14.72 10.45
N GLY A 627 -46.74 15.01 9.14
CA GLY A 627 -47.38 14.33 8.00
C GLY A 627 -47.50 15.35 6.84
N ASN A 628 -47.71 14.88 5.60
CA ASN A 628 -47.84 15.65 4.34
C ASN A 628 -46.50 16.19 3.78
N GLU A 629 -46.05 15.79 2.59
CA GLU A 629 -46.59 16.06 1.23
C GLU A 629 -46.43 17.53 0.79
N PHE A 630 -45.54 17.76 -0.17
CA PHE A 630 -45.89 18.32 -1.48
C PHE A 630 -44.76 18.10 -2.50
N ASP A 631 -45.13 17.96 -3.77
CA ASP A 631 -44.30 17.81 -4.98
C ASP A 631 -43.44 19.09 -5.27
N ASP A 632 -42.58 19.21 -6.30
CA ASP A 632 -42.62 18.62 -7.65
C ASP A 632 -41.29 18.84 -8.44
N HIS A 633 -41.18 18.19 -9.62
CA HIS A 633 -40.28 18.51 -10.77
C HIS A 633 -38.74 18.45 -10.58
N ASP A 634 -37.88 18.06 -11.55
CA ASP A 634 -37.99 17.47 -12.91
C ASP A 634 -36.69 16.64 -13.16
N VAL A 635 -36.64 15.45 -13.78
CA VAL A 635 -36.88 15.03 -15.19
C VAL A 635 -35.69 15.24 -16.16
N GLU A 636 -35.26 14.12 -16.76
CA GLU A 636 -34.42 13.90 -17.96
C GLU A 636 -32.97 14.41 -18.07
N LEU A 637 -32.01 13.46 -18.09
CA LEU A 637 -31.55 12.82 -19.35
C LEU A 637 -30.84 11.46 -19.11
#